data_AF-A0A9P7P158-F1
#
_entry.id   AF-A0A9P7P158-F1
#
_cell.length_a   1.000
_cell.length_b   1.000
_cell.length_c   1.000
_cell.angle_alpha   90.00
_cell.angle_beta   90.00
_cell.angle_gamma   90.00
#
_symmetry.space_group_name_H-M   'P 1'
#
loop_
_entity.id
_entity.type
_entity.pdbx_description
1 polymer ?
#
loop_
_entity_poly.entity_id
_entity_poly.type
_entity_poly.pdbx_seq_one_letter_code
_entity_poly.pdbx_strand_id
1 'polypeptide(L)'
;MYKHQMATTDLMRTHEVRCNYTKPTSLGSRASFIAPYGEDSAAYCHEKIFSNREWRNDNQQIRPPQITPTLRRRLGKYPLTSAMSGWVLKALTQYKPSRGALDLVRPFSAQLHDAFTKEYAVSTGLHDLRTIELAHQVTLEVCVEILLAATANGQAVSLQDEIHSSCAAGDDHYTPWGKLLTGLVCDPPIIVQFPIYLMMCESFGFEKEPSRDDYVYSALTAVDWVKGNNAYSDRFEAFQKHAFAMVPTLSDEISGIDRSFWRVSQAYLGILNKAENACDFTTPLHSHIETGLDPYLLLVTRGIDSGGTAYMCSDGATFLDDAGMDSLIGSALPNDVMDLHTDILTGETRNIVRLLYPNGQSIEQTIKTMSTVLSGQLCEIFRGHQRVRFEGREDGRISATSPAYSFSRARHRRIFETLETYMSKYDQFWDWTWELFRLVKEQTTDAGLNELLADALCRSIDQTSLPESGPNNSFTAYFDMVEAGEGQMSADRPLGVCSELADITRKIYRLWHTELLDPHKRPGWGRAFDDKSDLLFQQAGELLDSMSSGITDEVYEFAIAYRRLSTGLPYIAYHTVDAIILTHGVVSWPAVKV
;
A
#
# COMPACT_ATOMS: atom_id res chain seq x y z
N MET A 1 25.03 -17.55 -41.41
CA MET A 1 24.21 -16.85 -42.43
C MET A 1 23.02 -16.29 -41.69
N TYR A 2 22.90 -15.01 -41.34
CA TYR A 2 23.34 -13.76 -41.96
C TYR A 2 24.08 -12.84 -40.95
N LYS A 3 25.07 -12.10 -41.45
CA LYS A 3 25.81 -11.00 -40.81
C LYS A 3 25.27 -9.67 -41.35
N HIS A 4 25.31 -8.61 -40.54
CA HIS A 4 25.93 -7.28 -40.82
C HIS A 4 25.40 -6.26 -39.78
N GLN A 5 26.25 -5.73 -38.90
CA GLN A 5 27.11 -4.53 -39.08
C GLN A 5 26.30 -3.23 -39.31
N MET A 6 26.31 -2.35 -38.31
CA MET A 6 26.34 -0.91 -38.55
C MET A 6 27.46 -0.28 -37.73
N ALA A 7 28.22 0.54 -38.44
CA ALA A 7 29.41 1.23 -38.02
C ALA A 7 29.09 2.57 -37.35
N THR A 8 30.03 2.96 -36.50
CA THR A 8 30.23 4.27 -35.89
C THR A 8 30.39 5.40 -36.90
N THR A 9 29.91 6.61 -36.56
CA THR A 9 30.62 7.86 -36.87
C THR A 9 30.16 9.00 -35.96
N ASP A 10 31.13 9.57 -35.24
CA ASP A 10 31.09 10.86 -34.55
C ASP A 10 30.92 12.03 -35.53
N LEU A 11 30.26 13.12 -35.09
CA LEU A 11 30.83 14.48 -35.08
C LEU A 11 29.80 15.51 -34.57
N MET A 12 30.07 16.09 -33.39
CA MET A 12 29.51 17.36 -32.92
C MET A 12 30.62 18.42 -32.87
N ARG A 13 30.31 19.61 -33.42
CA ARG A 13 30.81 20.96 -33.09
C ARG A 13 29.78 21.90 -33.75
N THR A 14 29.17 22.92 -33.13
CA THR A 14 29.73 24.08 -32.42
C THR A 14 28.56 24.95 -31.92
N HIS A 15 28.84 25.80 -30.92
CA HIS A 15 27.98 26.74 -30.20
C HIS A 15 27.10 27.69 -31.02
N GLU A 16 25.95 28.09 -30.45
CA GLU A 16 25.67 29.51 -30.13
C GLU A 16 24.50 29.69 -29.15
N VAL A 17 24.67 30.64 -28.23
CA VAL A 17 23.74 31.04 -27.15
C VAL A 17 22.81 32.14 -27.67
N ARG A 18 21.49 31.98 -27.52
CA ARG A 18 20.55 33.11 -27.42
C ARG A 18 19.40 32.78 -26.47
N CYS A 19 19.36 33.49 -25.34
CA CYS A 19 18.19 33.57 -24.47
C CYS A 19 17.05 34.30 -25.20
N ASN A 20 15.86 33.73 -25.21
CA ASN A 20 14.62 34.46 -25.40
C ASN A 20 13.50 33.83 -24.55
N TYR A 21 12.91 34.65 -23.69
CA TYR A 21 11.76 34.34 -22.85
C TYR A 21 10.54 33.94 -23.70
N THR A 22 10.00 32.74 -23.49
CA THR A 22 8.63 32.36 -23.91
C THR A 22 8.00 31.35 -22.94
N LYS A 23 6.68 31.49 -22.73
CA LYS A 23 5.81 30.77 -21.80
C LYS A 23 5.84 29.23 -21.97
N PRO A 24 5.60 28.44 -20.91
CA PRO A 24 5.60 26.99 -21.01
C PRO A 24 4.34 26.52 -21.75
N THR A 25 4.54 25.81 -22.86
CA THR A 25 3.50 25.04 -23.56
C THR A 25 3.96 23.61 -23.74
N SER A 26 2.97 22.71 -23.64
CA SER A 26 2.91 21.30 -24.04
C SER A 26 3.87 20.30 -23.41
N LEU A 27 3.27 19.43 -22.58
CA LEU A 27 3.61 18.03 -22.37
C LEU A 27 4.05 17.37 -23.69
N GLY A 28 5.36 17.14 -23.81
CA GLY A 28 5.96 16.36 -24.88
C GLY A 28 6.27 14.95 -24.37
N SER A 29 5.90 13.96 -25.20
CA SER A 29 6.23 12.53 -25.12
C SER A 29 7.47 12.19 -24.29
N ARG A 30 7.27 11.55 -23.14
CA ARG A 30 8.36 10.85 -22.43
C ARG A 30 8.48 9.44 -22.96
N ALA A 31 9.39 9.27 -23.92
CA ALA A 31 10.13 8.01 -24.01
C ALA A 31 10.73 7.72 -22.62
N SER A 32 10.74 6.45 -22.21
CA SER A 32 11.37 5.95 -20.99
C SER A 32 12.69 6.68 -20.71
N PHE A 33 12.65 7.68 -19.82
CA PHE A 33 13.86 8.30 -19.30
C PHE A 33 14.39 7.35 -18.23
N ILE A 34 15.12 6.32 -18.66
CA ILE A 34 16.32 5.97 -17.89
C ILE A 34 17.20 7.20 -18.06
N ALA A 35 17.07 8.14 -17.14
CA ALA A 35 17.90 9.32 -17.18
C ALA A 35 19.37 8.87 -17.18
N PRO A 36 20.23 9.42 -18.05
CA PRO A 36 21.66 9.18 -18.00
C PRO A 36 22.23 10.05 -16.87
N TYR A 37 21.79 9.83 -15.65
CA TYR A 37 22.43 10.42 -14.49
C TYR A 37 23.64 9.55 -14.20
N GLY A 38 24.80 9.98 -14.71
CA GLY A 38 26.08 9.43 -14.28
C GLY A 38 26.19 9.47 -12.76
N GLU A 39 26.95 8.53 -12.21
CA GLU A 39 27.13 8.26 -10.78
C GLU A 39 27.41 9.53 -9.94
N ASP A 40 28.02 10.55 -10.55
CA ASP A 40 28.37 11.83 -9.90
C ASP A 40 27.18 12.77 -9.67
N SER A 41 26.11 12.70 -10.47
CA SER A 41 24.97 13.63 -10.38
C SER A 41 23.96 13.27 -9.29
N ALA A 42 23.79 11.97 -9.01
CA ALA A 42 22.98 11.50 -7.89
C ALA A 42 23.64 11.89 -6.56
N ALA A 43 24.93 11.58 -6.38
CA ALA A 43 25.68 11.94 -5.16
C ALA A 43 25.69 13.46 -4.88
N TYR A 44 25.83 14.28 -5.92
CA TYR A 44 25.80 15.74 -5.81
C TYR A 44 24.40 16.30 -5.46
N CYS A 45 23.31 15.66 -5.92
CA CYS A 45 21.96 16.00 -5.49
C CYS A 45 21.75 15.69 -4.01
N HIS A 46 22.15 14.50 -3.56
CA HIS A 46 21.96 14.10 -2.15
C HIS A 46 22.57 15.12 -1.20
N GLU A 47 23.88 15.44 -1.27
CA GLU A 47 24.51 16.33 -0.28
C GLU A 47 23.90 17.74 -0.18
N LYS A 48 23.31 18.27 -1.24
CA LYS A 48 22.73 19.63 -1.25
C LYS A 48 21.28 19.67 -0.73
N ILE A 49 20.55 18.56 -0.82
CA ILE A 49 19.15 18.46 -0.36
C ILE A 49 19.05 18.48 1.15
N PHE A 50 19.96 17.79 1.85
CA PHE A 50 19.90 17.69 3.30
C PHE A 50 20.57 18.87 4.02
N SER A 51 21.41 19.68 3.35
CA SER A 51 22.35 20.61 4.04
C SER A 51 21.66 21.75 4.80
N ASN A 52 20.38 22.00 4.53
CA ASN A 52 19.62 23.10 5.12
C ASN A 52 18.64 22.64 6.21
N ARG A 53 18.64 21.35 6.61
CA ARG A 53 17.73 20.82 7.62
C ARG A 53 18.37 20.83 9.00
N GLU A 54 17.65 21.35 10.00
CA GLU A 54 18.18 21.62 11.35
C GLU A 54 18.67 20.36 12.09
N TRP A 55 18.13 19.19 11.74
CA TRP A 55 18.48 17.91 12.35
C TRP A 55 19.70 17.22 11.70
N ARG A 56 20.26 17.73 10.60
CA ARG A 56 21.40 17.07 9.93
C ARG A 56 22.71 17.32 10.68
N ASN A 57 23.45 16.23 10.95
CA ASN A 57 24.83 16.27 11.41
C ASN A 57 25.80 15.66 10.38
N ASP A 58 26.64 16.49 9.76
CA ASP A 58 27.57 16.08 8.69
C ASP A 58 28.76 15.22 9.17
N ASN A 59 28.90 15.02 10.48
CA ASN A 59 30.02 14.27 11.05
C ASN A 59 29.84 12.74 11.01
N GLN A 60 28.74 12.23 10.45
CA GLN A 60 28.45 10.79 10.40
C GLN A 60 29.24 10.10 9.28
N GLN A 61 30.05 9.10 9.64
CA GLN A 61 30.72 8.23 8.67
C GLN A 61 29.69 7.31 8.00
N ILE A 62 29.51 7.47 6.69
CA ILE A 62 28.75 6.50 5.88
C ILE A 62 29.68 5.36 5.48
N ARG A 63 29.24 4.11 5.68
CA ARG A 63 29.94 2.96 5.11
C ARG A 63 29.77 2.94 3.59
N PRO A 64 30.81 2.57 2.82
CA PRO A 64 30.67 2.42 1.39
C PRO A 64 29.60 1.37 1.06
N PRO A 65 28.89 1.52 -0.06
CA PRO A 65 27.86 0.56 -0.45
C PRO A 65 28.43 -0.85 -0.59
N GLN A 66 27.70 -1.85 -0.10
CA GLN A 66 28.05 -3.24 -0.35
C GLN A 66 27.42 -3.72 -1.66
N ILE A 67 28.28 -4.21 -2.56
CA ILE A 67 27.88 -4.87 -3.80
C ILE A 67 28.01 -6.38 -3.58
N THR A 68 26.93 -7.06 -3.24
CA THR A 68 26.95 -8.51 -3.00
C THR A 68 26.89 -9.25 -4.35
N PRO A 69 27.80 -10.20 -4.66
CA PRO A 69 27.82 -10.94 -5.92
C PRO A 69 26.57 -11.78 -6.21
N THR A 70 25.80 -12.10 -5.16
CA THR A 70 24.52 -12.83 -5.19
C THR A 70 23.37 -11.98 -5.71
N LEU A 71 23.42 -10.65 -5.56
CA LEU A 71 22.36 -9.71 -5.96
C LEU A 71 22.45 -9.39 -7.46
N ARG A 72 22.40 -10.40 -8.34
CA ARG A 72 22.48 -10.24 -9.81
C ARG A 72 21.34 -9.42 -10.45
N ARG A 73 20.60 -8.60 -9.70
CA ARG A 73 19.60 -7.65 -10.19
C ARG A 73 20.01 -6.21 -9.85
N ARG A 74 19.83 -5.34 -10.84
CA ARG A 74 20.52 -4.06 -11.04
C ARG A 74 19.55 -2.89 -10.87
N LEU A 75 19.71 -2.03 -9.86
CA LEU A 75 19.02 -0.73 -9.85
C LEU A 75 19.85 0.46 -9.32
N GLY A 76 21.08 0.27 -8.80
CA GLY A 76 22.03 1.36 -8.55
C GLY A 76 23.01 1.11 -7.40
N LYS A 77 23.62 2.19 -6.88
CA LYS A 77 24.75 2.17 -5.90
C LYS A 77 24.43 1.43 -4.60
N TYR A 78 23.22 1.63 -4.09
CA TYR A 78 22.61 0.89 -2.99
C TYR A 78 21.59 -0.09 -3.57
N PRO A 79 21.67 -1.39 -3.25
CA PRO A 79 20.73 -2.39 -3.77
C PRO A 79 19.24 -2.08 -3.52
N LEU A 80 18.92 -1.29 -2.48
CA LEU A 80 17.55 -1.09 -2.00
C LEU A 80 16.98 0.34 -2.13
N THR A 81 17.80 1.35 -2.48
CA THR A 81 17.37 2.76 -2.32
C THR A 81 18.02 3.74 -3.30
N SER A 82 18.62 3.26 -4.39
CA SER A 82 19.59 4.04 -5.15
C SER A 82 19.04 4.98 -6.22
N ALA A 83 17.78 4.83 -6.63
CA ALA A 83 17.14 5.76 -7.55
C ALA A 83 15.97 6.47 -6.87
N MET A 84 15.95 7.80 -7.02
CA MET A 84 14.83 8.66 -6.62
C MET A 84 14.28 9.31 -7.89
N SER A 85 12.97 9.25 -8.10
CA SER A 85 12.36 9.88 -9.25
C SER A 85 12.41 11.41 -9.16
N GLY A 86 12.38 12.07 -10.31
CA GLY A 86 12.44 13.53 -10.36
C GLY A 86 11.25 14.22 -9.66
N TRP A 87 10.07 13.59 -9.66
CA TRP A 87 8.88 14.14 -9.02
C TRP A 87 8.88 13.92 -7.50
N VAL A 88 9.35 12.75 -7.02
CA VAL A 88 9.57 12.49 -5.59
C VAL A 88 10.59 13.46 -5.03
N LEU A 89 11.72 13.60 -5.72
CA LEU A 89 12.76 14.56 -5.37
C LEU A 89 12.21 15.98 -5.27
N LYS A 90 11.43 16.41 -6.28
CA LYS A 90 10.81 17.73 -6.30
C LYS A 90 9.87 17.92 -5.10
N ALA A 91 8.99 16.96 -4.82
CA ALA A 91 8.06 17.03 -3.70
C ALA A 91 8.79 17.19 -2.35
N LEU A 92 9.77 16.31 -2.07
CA LEU A 92 10.54 16.34 -0.81
C LEU A 92 11.39 17.61 -0.65
N THR A 93 11.95 18.14 -1.75
CA THR A 93 12.86 19.30 -1.70
C THR A 93 12.16 20.65 -1.69
N GLN A 94 10.96 20.73 -2.27
CA GLN A 94 10.19 21.98 -2.30
C GLN A 94 9.35 22.17 -1.04
N TYR A 95 9.07 21.09 -0.31
CA TYR A 95 8.34 21.15 0.94
C TYR A 95 9.08 21.97 2.01
N LYS A 96 8.36 22.91 2.62
CA LYS A 96 8.79 23.69 3.76
C LYS A 96 7.72 23.57 4.85
N PRO A 97 8.05 22.94 5.99
CA PRO A 97 7.12 22.84 7.10
C PRO A 97 6.70 24.23 7.60
N SER A 98 5.44 24.33 8.01
CA SER A 98 4.88 25.43 8.75
C SER A 98 5.57 25.55 10.11
N ARG A 99 5.50 26.75 10.69
CA ARG A 99 6.06 26.99 12.02
C ARG A 99 5.40 26.11 13.08
N GLY A 100 4.09 25.88 12.97
CA GLY A 100 3.35 25.03 13.88
C GLY A 100 3.84 23.59 13.83
N ALA A 101 4.03 23.04 12.62
CA ALA A 101 4.58 21.71 12.46
C ALA A 101 6.00 21.59 12.97
N LEU A 102 6.88 22.57 12.68
CA LEU A 102 8.25 22.57 13.20
C LEU A 102 8.32 22.58 14.72
N ASP A 103 7.52 23.43 15.38
CA ASP A 103 7.54 23.56 16.83
C ASP A 103 7.04 22.28 17.51
N LEU A 104 6.07 21.59 16.91
CA LEU A 104 5.54 20.32 17.41
C LEU A 104 6.46 19.13 17.11
N VAL A 105 7.03 19.05 15.91
CA VAL A 105 7.79 17.87 15.44
C VAL A 105 9.23 17.83 15.98
N ARG A 106 9.81 18.98 16.35
CA ARG A 106 11.22 19.11 16.77
C ARG A 106 11.72 18.01 17.73
N PRO A 107 11.05 17.70 18.87
CA PRO A 107 11.52 16.65 19.78
C PRO A 107 11.44 15.23 19.18
N PHE A 108 10.54 15.00 18.23
CA PHE A 108 10.34 13.72 17.56
C PHE A 108 11.35 13.53 16.42
N SER A 109 11.59 14.58 15.62
CA SER A 109 12.65 14.59 14.60
C SER A 109 14.03 14.34 15.20
N ALA A 110 14.32 14.91 16.38
CA ALA A 110 15.57 14.64 17.10
C ALA A 110 15.70 13.17 17.53
N GLN A 111 14.64 12.58 18.09
CA GLN A 111 14.62 11.15 18.43
C GLN A 111 14.83 10.26 17.21
N LEU A 112 14.25 10.65 16.06
CA LEU A 112 14.39 9.90 14.82
C LEU A 112 15.82 9.97 14.30
N HIS A 113 16.42 11.16 14.30
CA HIS A 113 17.82 11.36 13.93
C HIS A 113 18.78 10.55 14.82
N ASP A 114 18.51 10.48 16.12
CA ASP A 114 19.30 9.66 17.06
C ASP A 114 19.19 8.17 16.75
N ALA A 115 18.03 7.69 16.31
CA ALA A 115 17.83 6.31 15.87
C ALA A 115 18.65 6.02 14.60
N PHE A 116 18.60 6.89 13.59
CA PHE A 116 19.44 6.78 12.40
C PHE A 116 20.93 6.85 12.73
N THR A 117 21.34 7.73 13.65
CA THR A 117 22.74 7.83 14.14
C THR A 117 23.27 6.51 14.65
N LYS A 118 22.46 5.76 15.40
CA LYS A 118 22.83 4.41 15.88
C LYS A 118 22.95 3.43 14.72
N GLU A 119 22.04 3.48 13.76
CA GLU A 119 22.05 2.60 12.59
C GLU A 119 23.22 2.87 11.64
N TYR A 120 23.63 4.14 11.44
CA TYR A 120 24.82 4.47 10.66
C TYR A 120 26.09 3.81 11.22
N ALA A 121 26.18 3.63 12.54
CA ALA A 121 27.35 3.02 13.18
C ALA A 121 27.46 1.51 12.91
N VAL A 122 26.32 0.82 12.80
CA VAL A 122 26.25 -0.65 12.73
C VAL A 122 25.86 -1.20 11.35
N SER A 123 25.24 -0.39 10.49
CA SER A 123 24.83 -0.80 9.15
C SER A 123 26.00 -1.31 8.31
N THR A 124 25.72 -2.27 7.44
CA THR A 124 26.65 -2.85 6.49
C THR A 124 26.89 -1.98 5.26
N GLY A 125 26.05 -0.96 5.02
CA GLY A 125 26.06 -0.17 3.79
C GLY A 125 25.10 -0.70 2.71
N LEU A 126 24.16 -1.57 3.08
CA LEU A 126 23.13 -2.11 2.19
C LEU A 126 22.12 -1.05 1.73
N HIS A 127 21.79 -0.10 2.60
CA HIS A 127 20.80 0.94 2.34
C HIS A 127 21.43 2.33 2.31
N ASP A 128 20.84 3.23 1.52
CA ASP A 128 21.07 4.66 1.63
C ASP A 128 20.29 5.21 2.82
N LEU A 129 20.84 4.99 4.02
CA LEU A 129 20.22 5.44 5.26
C LEU A 129 20.00 6.96 5.29
N ARG A 130 20.79 7.76 4.54
CA ARG A 130 20.54 9.20 4.43
C ARG A 130 19.25 9.45 3.68
N THR A 131 19.12 8.91 2.48
CA THR A 131 17.90 9.07 1.69
C THR A 131 16.66 8.55 2.43
N ILE A 132 16.78 7.41 3.13
CA ILE A 132 15.72 6.89 3.99
C ILE A 132 15.39 7.85 5.14
N GLU A 133 16.40 8.44 5.79
CA GLU A 133 16.20 9.40 6.87
C GLU A 133 15.44 10.64 6.39
N LEU A 134 15.80 11.23 5.25
CA LEU A 134 15.05 12.36 4.68
C LEU A 134 13.61 12.00 4.37
N ALA A 135 13.39 10.84 3.75
CA ALA A 135 12.06 10.36 3.44
C ALA A 135 11.21 10.28 4.72
N HIS A 136 11.71 9.65 5.78
CA HIS A 136 10.98 9.54 7.05
C HIS A 136 10.85 10.86 7.82
N GLN A 137 11.87 11.72 7.82
CA GLN A 137 11.82 13.03 8.47
C GLN A 137 10.79 13.94 7.80
N VAL A 138 10.80 14.03 6.46
CA VAL A 138 9.79 14.79 5.72
C VAL A 138 8.41 14.19 5.93
N THR A 139 8.29 12.87 5.91
CA THR A 139 7.01 12.18 6.15
C THR A 139 6.49 12.49 7.56
N LEU A 140 7.34 12.48 8.59
CA LEU A 140 6.98 12.87 9.96
C LEU A 140 6.53 14.33 10.03
N GLU A 141 7.28 15.25 9.42
CA GLU A 141 6.92 16.67 9.33
C GLU A 141 5.54 16.85 8.66
N VAL A 142 5.27 16.16 7.56
CA VAL A 142 3.99 16.22 6.83
C VAL A 142 2.84 15.59 7.61
N CYS A 143 3.06 14.46 8.29
CA CYS A 143 2.03 13.85 9.14
C CYS A 143 1.60 14.81 10.25
N VAL A 144 2.55 15.55 10.84
CA VAL A 144 2.23 16.59 11.83
C VAL A 144 1.42 17.73 11.21
N GLU A 145 1.72 18.18 9.99
CA GLU A 145 0.88 19.16 9.28
C GLU A 145 -0.55 18.66 9.08
N ILE A 146 -0.69 17.38 8.70
CA ILE A 146 -1.99 16.74 8.52
C ILE A 146 -2.79 16.75 9.84
N LEU A 147 -2.15 16.40 10.97
CA LEU A 147 -2.78 16.43 12.30
C LEU A 147 -3.21 17.85 12.71
N LEU A 148 -2.35 18.84 12.46
CA LEU A 148 -2.64 20.24 12.75
C LEU A 148 -3.78 20.77 11.87
N ALA A 149 -3.78 20.43 10.58
CA ALA A 149 -4.85 20.78 9.65
C ALA A 149 -6.17 20.11 10.05
N ALA A 150 -6.15 18.80 10.34
CA ALA A 150 -7.32 18.09 10.85
C ALA A 150 -7.87 18.76 12.12
N THR A 151 -7.00 19.17 13.04
CA THR A 151 -7.41 19.84 14.28
C THR A 151 -8.00 21.22 14.04
N ALA A 152 -7.45 22.00 13.12
CA ALA A 152 -8.01 23.28 12.72
C ALA A 152 -9.39 23.13 12.06
N ASN A 153 -9.63 22.01 11.39
CA ASN A 153 -10.85 21.68 10.66
C ASN A 153 -11.88 20.89 11.51
N GLY A 154 -11.50 20.44 12.70
CA GLY A 154 -12.24 19.47 13.52
C GLY A 154 -13.18 20.08 14.56
N GLN A 155 -14.18 19.30 14.95
CA GLN A 155 -14.90 19.46 16.22
C GLN A 155 -14.58 18.23 17.06
N ALA A 156 -14.21 18.41 18.32
CA ALA A 156 -13.97 17.28 19.22
C ALA A 156 -15.24 16.41 19.31
N VAL A 157 -15.15 15.15 18.90
CA VAL A 157 -16.23 14.18 18.94
C VAL A 157 -15.75 12.88 19.58
N SER A 158 -16.69 12.11 20.12
CA SER A 158 -16.39 10.79 20.65
C SER A 158 -16.03 9.84 19.50
N LEU A 159 -14.79 9.37 19.50
CA LEU A 159 -14.31 8.35 18.55
C LEU A 159 -14.99 7.01 18.83
N GLN A 160 -15.13 6.17 17.80
CA GLN A 160 -15.64 4.81 17.92
C GLN A 160 -14.49 3.83 18.12
N ASP A 161 -14.17 3.50 19.38
CA ASP A 161 -13.05 2.62 19.72
C ASP A 161 -13.28 1.16 19.28
N GLU A 162 -14.54 0.73 19.08
CA GLU A 162 -14.88 -0.67 18.80
C GLU A 162 -14.43 -1.17 17.43
N ILE A 163 -14.00 -0.27 16.54
CA ILE A 163 -13.58 -0.58 15.17
C ILE A 163 -12.11 -0.20 14.91
N HIS A 164 -11.42 0.28 15.93
CA HIS A 164 -10.01 0.61 15.85
C HIS A 164 -9.17 -0.68 15.88
N SER A 165 -8.10 -0.73 15.08
CA SER A 165 -7.21 -1.89 14.94
C SER A 165 -6.51 -2.35 16.22
N SER A 166 -6.51 -1.49 17.24
CA SER A 166 -5.97 -1.78 18.58
C SER A 166 -6.86 -2.73 19.40
N CYS A 167 -8.08 -3.01 18.95
CA CYS A 167 -9.02 -3.95 19.54
C CYS A 167 -8.87 -5.34 18.88
N ALA A 168 -7.85 -6.11 19.27
CA ALA A 168 -7.51 -7.43 18.73
C ALA A 168 -8.52 -8.58 19.00
N ALA A 169 -9.77 -8.26 19.34
CA ALA A 169 -10.81 -9.25 19.61
C ALA A 169 -11.47 -9.67 18.29
N GLY A 170 -11.46 -10.97 17.98
CA GLY A 170 -12.20 -11.52 16.84
C GLY A 170 -11.40 -11.67 15.54
N ASP A 171 -10.16 -12.14 15.63
CA ASP A 171 -9.34 -12.50 14.46
C ASP A 171 -8.99 -14.00 14.41
N ASP A 172 -9.77 -14.85 15.09
CA ASP A 172 -9.52 -16.29 15.23
C ASP A 172 -9.47 -17.04 13.88
N HIS A 173 -10.06 -16.48 12.83
CA HIS A 173 -9.98 -17.02 11.46
C HIS A 173 -8.54 -17.08 10.94
N TYR A 174 -7.61 -16.32 11.55
CA TYR A 174 -6.19 -16.36 11.23
C TYR A 174 -5.39 -17.47 11.92
N THR A 175 -5.92 -18.12 12.97
CA THR A 175 -5.20 -19.18 13.68
C THR A 175 -4.62 -20.28 12.76
N PRO A 176 -5.38 -20.86 11.80
CA PRO A 176 -4.81 -21.89 10.91
C PRO A 176 -3.68 -21.34 10.02
N TRP A 177 -3.79 -20.09 9.58
CA TRP A 177 -2.78 -19.42 8.77
C TRP A 177 -1.47 -19.19 9.54
N GLY A 178 -1.57 -18.82 10.82
CA GLY A 178 -0.39 -18.62 11.68
C GLY A 178 0.43 -19.90 11.78
N LYS A 179 -0.23 -21.03 12.03
CA LYS A 179 0.41 -22.34 12.07
C LYS A 179 1.01 -22.75 10.72
N LEU A 180 0.25 -22.61 9.64
CA LEU A 180 0.68 -22.96 8.28
C LEU A 180 1.96 -22.20 7.87
N LEU A 181 1.95 -20.88 8.05
CA LEU A 181 3.01 -20.00 7.56
C LEU A 181 4.24 -19.99 8.47
N THR A 182 4.04 -19.90 9.79
CA THR A 182 5.14 -19.72 10.75
C THR A 182 5.58 -21.03 11.41
N GLY A 183 4.74 -22.06 11.39
CA GLY A 183 4.93 -23.27 12.21
C GLY A 183 4.69 -23.07 13.71
N LEU A 184 4.25 -21.88 14.13
CA LEU A 184 4.02 -21.50 15.53
C LEU A 184 2.54 -21.23 15.79
N VAL A 185 2.16 -21.27 17.06
CA VAL A 185 0.86 -20.74 17.51
C VAL A 185 1.03 -19.22 17.70
N CYS A 186 0.49 -18.46 16.76
CA CYS A 186 0.47 -17.00 16.81
C CYS A 186 -0.66 -16.52 17.72
N ASP A 187 -0.30 -15.98 18.89
CA ASP A 187 -1.26 -15.54 19.90
C ASP A 187 -0.97 -14.11 20.39
N PRO A 188 -1.90 -13.14 20.23
CA PRO A 188 -3.22 -13.27 19.59
C PRO A 188 -3.15 -13.46 18.05
N PRO A 189 -4.19 -14.06 17.43
CA PRO A 189 -4.19 -14.40 15.99
C PRO A 189 -3.99 -13.23 15.03
N ILE A 190 -4.32 -11.99 15.43
CA ILE A 190 -4.16 -10.78 14.60
C ILE A 190 -2.73 -10.58 14.08
N ILE A 191 -1.69 -11.07 14.78
CA ILE A 191 -0.30 -10.92 14.33
C ILE A 191 0.01 -11.68 13.03
N VAL A 192 -0.84 -12.63 12.65
CA VAL A 192 -0.73 -13.42 11.41
C VAL A 192 -1.04 -12.58 10.17
N GLN A 193 -1.63 -11.41 10.33
CA GLN A 193 -1.92 -10.48 9.25
C GLN A 193 -0.67 -10.14 8.40
N PHE A 194 0.49 -9.96 9.04
CA PHE A 194 1.74 -9.66 8.35
C PHE A 194 2.31 -10.88 7.61
N PRO A 195 2.35 -12.09 8.21
CA PRO A 195 2.63 -13.33 7.49
C PRO A 195 1.74 -13.55 6.27
N ILE A 196 0.43 -13.30 6.37
CA ILE A 196 -0.49 -13.43 5.23
C ILE A 196 -0.13 -12.43 4.13
N TYR A 197 0.16 -11.19 4.51
CA TYR A 197 0.59 -10.16 3.58
C TYR A 197 1.88 -10.55 2.84
N LEU A 198 2.87 -11.05 3.58
CA LEU A 198 4.11 -11.57 3.01
C LEU A 198 3.86 -12.73 2.05
N MET A 199 3.01 -13.69 2.43
CA MET A 199 2.64 -14.83 1.57
C MET A 199 2.03 -14.35 0.25
N MET A 200 1.15 -13.33 0.32
CA MET A 200 0.60 -12.73 -0.89
C MET A 200 1.71 -12.11 -1.75
N CYS A 201 2.64 -11.35 -1.16
CA CYS A 201 3.79 -10.78 -1.89
C CYS A 201 4.64 -11.85 -2.58
N GLU A 202 4.97 -12.93 -1.88
CA GLU A 202 5.80 -14.02 -2.42
C GLU A 202 5.10 -14.83 -3.52
N SER A 203 3.76 -14.97 -3.45
CA SER A 203 2.98 -15.71 -4.44
C SER A 203 3.16 -15.18 -5.87
N PHE A 204 3.39 -13.87 -6.04
CA PHE A 204 3.57 -13.27 -7.36
C PHE A 204 4.96 -13.44 -7.93
N GLY A 205 5.98 -13.70 -7.10
CA GLY A 205 7.34 -14.03 -7.54
C GLY A 205 7.53 -15.50 -7.89
N PHE A 206 6.60 -16.39 -7.51
CA PHE A 206 6.83 -17.83 -7.41
C PHE A 206 8.13 -18.12 -6.65
N GLU A 207 8.25 -17.52 -5.47
CA GLU A 207 9.43 -17.67 -4.62
C GLU A 207 9.65 -19.17 -4.35
N LYS A 208 10.81 -19.69 -4.74
CA LYS A 208 11.04 -21.14 -4.80
C LYS A 208 11.43 -21.75 -3.46
N GLU A 209 11.93 -20.93 -2.54
CA GLU A 209 12.42 -21.36 -1.22
C GLU A 209 12.10 -20.28 -0.18
N PRO A 210 10.82 -20.00 0.10
CA PRO A 210 10.48 -19.11 1.22
C PRO A 210 11.04 -19.70 2.52
N SER A 211 11.86 -18.93 3.24
CA SER A 211 12.27 -19.37 4.57
C SER A 211 11.07 -19.23 5.50
N ARG A 212 10.70 -20.29 6.22
CA ARG A 212 9.70 -20.20 7.30
C ARG A 212 10.09 -19.12 8.32
N ASP A 213 11.38 -18.84 8.47
CA ASP A 213 11.89 -17.78 9.33
C ASP A 213 11.36 -16.40 8.92
N ASP A 214 11.19 -16.11 7.63
CA ASP A 214 10.70 -14.81 7.13
C ASP A 214 9.25 -14.57 7.58
N TYR A 215 8.43 -15.62 7.60
CA TYR A 215 7.08 -15.57 8.16
C TYR A 215 7.09 -15.34 9.67
N VAL A 216 8.00 -15.97 10.40
CA VAL A 216 8.15 -15.72 11.85
C VAL A 216 8.59 -14.26 12.10
N TYR A 217 9.51 -13.73 11.29
CA TYR A 217 9.92 -12.33 11.36
C TYR A 217 8.76 -11.37 11.09
N SER A 218 7.99 -11.60 10.02
CA SER A 218 6.83 -10.76 9.71
C SER A 218 5.79 -10.78 10.84
N ALA A 219 5.57 -11.92 11.50
CA ALA A 219 4.69 -12.02 12.66
C ALA A 219 5.22 -11.21 13.86
N LEU A 220 6.53 -11.20 14.08
CA LEU A 220 7.16 -10.38 15.13
C LEU A 220 7.05 -8.89 14.86
N THR A 221 7.14 -8.45 13.61
CA THR A 221 6.87 -7.05 13.26
C THR A 221 5.43 -6.67 13.60
N ALA A 222 4.47 -7.57 13.36
CA ALA A 222 3.08 -7.32 13.75
C ALA A 222 2.90 -7.15 15.26
N VAL A 223 3.74 -7.78 16.10
CA VAL A 223 3.70 -7.54 17.56
C VAL A 223 3.90 -6.06 17.86
N ASP A 224 4.96 -5.45 17.34
CA ASP A 224 5.23 -4.03 17.59
C ASP A 224 4.15 -3.11 17.01
N TRP A 225 3.46 -3.55 15.95
CA TRP A 225 2.33 -2.84 15.36
C TRP A 225 1.06 -2.92 16.21
N VAL A 226 0.72 -4.08 16.80
CA VAL A 226 -0.52 -4.30 17.57
C VAL A 226 -0.37 -4.07 19.08
N LYS A 227 0.86 -3.95 19.61
CA LYS A 227 1.18 -3.76 21.05
C LYS A 227 0.74 -2.39 21.61
N GLY A 228 -0.33 -1.77 21.11
CA GLY A 228 -0.98 -0.65 21.81
C GLY A 228 -1.25 -0.98 23.29
N ASN A 229 -1.57 0.04 24.10
CA ASN A 229 -1.89 -0.14 25.53
C ASN A 229 -3.21 -0.91 25.72
N ASN A 230 -3.19 -2.22 25.48
CA ASN A 230 -4.37 -3.09 25.53
C ASN A 230 -4.10 -4.35 26.37
N ALA A 231 -5.19 -5.06 26.68
CA ALA A 231 -5.19 -6.28 27.49
C ALA A 231 -4.43 -7.47 26.85
N TYR A 232 -3.93 -7.31 25.61
CA TYR A 232 -3.20 -8.33 24.88
C TYR A 232 -1.68 -8.19 25.01
N SER A 233 -1.18 -7.12 25.66
CA SER A 233 0.25 -6.85 25.87
C SER A 233 1.04 -8.06 26.40
N ASP A 234 0.49 -8.78 27.38
CA ASP A 234 1.12 -9.96 27.97
C ASP A 234 1.20 -11.14 26.99
N ARG A 235 0.19 -11.30 26.12
CA ARG A 235 0.14 -12.36 25.10
C ARG A 235 1.17 -12.10 24.00
N PHE A 236 1.30 -10.85 23.57
CA PHE A 236 2.33 -10.43 22.62
C PHE A 236 3.75 -10.71 23.12
N GLU A 237 4.04 -10.38 24.39
CA GLU A 237 5.35 -10.66 24.99
C GLU A 237 5.64 -12.16 25.13
N ALA A 238 4.60 -12.97 25.41
CA ALA A 238 4.73 -14.42 25.47
C ALA A 238 5.06 -15.00 24.08
N PHE A 239 4.38 -14.56 23.02
CA PHE A 239 4.68 -14.96 21.64
C PHE A 239 6.11 -14.57 21.25
N GLN A 240 6.53 -13.33 21.52
CA GLN A 240 7.87 -12.85 21.18
C GLN A 240 8.97 -13.73 21.81
N LYS A 241 8.86 -14.02 23.12
CA LYS A 241 9.79 -14.92 23.82
C LYS A 241 9.80 -16.33 23.21
N HIS A 242 8.63 -16.84 22.85
CA HIS A 242 8.51 -18.17 22.24
C HIS A 242 9.18 -18.22 20.86
N ALA A 243 8.94 -17.22 19.99
CA ALA A 243 9.53 -17.15 18.66
C ALA A 243 11.07 -17.09 18.71
N PHE A 244 11.65 -16.22 19.55
CA PHE A 244 13.12 -16.15 19.72
C PHE A 244 13.75 -17.43 20.26
N ALA A 245 13.02 -18.19 21.08
CA ALA A 245 13.50 -19.48 21.56
C ALA A 245 13.48 -20.56 20.46
N MET A 246 12.49 -20.51 19.56
CA MET A 246 12.29 -21.51 18.52
C MET A 246 13.08 -21.24 17.23
N VAL A 247 13.45 -19.98 16.98
CA VAL A 247 14.15 -19.56 15.76
C VAL A 247 15.36 -18.68 16.13
N PRO A 248 16.51 -19.27 16.54
CA PRO A 248 17.67 -18.51 17.01
C PRO A 248 18.32 -17.62 15.92
N THR A 249 18.11 -17.95 14.64
CA THR A 249 18.49 -17.15 13.48
C THR A 249 17.80 -15.79 13.46
N LEU A 250 16.77 -15.57 14.31
CA LEU A 250 16.11 -14.28 14.46
C LEU A 250 17.05 -13.12 14.86
N SER A 251 18.18 -13.42 15.51
CA SER A 251 19.18 -12.40 15.89
C SER A 251 20.06 -12.00 14.70
N ASP A 252 20.19 -10.70 14.42
CA ASP A 252 21.14 -10.16 13.44
C ASP A 252 22.59 -10.54 13.75
N GLU A 253 22.96 -10.62 15.04
CA GLU A 253 24.29 -11.06 15.47
C GLU A 253 24.57 -12.53 15.09
N ILE A 254 23.52 -13.35 15.07
CA ILE A 254 23.59 -14.78 14.78
C ILE A 254 23.47 -15.04 13.26
N SER A 255 22.55 -14.35 12.58
CA SER A 255 22.29 -14.52 11.15
C SER A 255 23.28 -13.77 10.26
N GLY A 256 23.91 -12.70 10.75
CA GLY A 256 24.81 -11.85 9.97
C GLY A 256 24.10 -11.01 8.90
N ILE A 257 22.77 -10.96 8.90
CA ILE A 257 21.96 -10.19 7.94
C ILE A 257 21.70 -8.80 8.52
N ASP A 258 21.95 -7.76 7.72
CA ASP A 258 21.68 -6.38 8.10
C ASP A 258 20.21 -6.03 7.91
N ARG A 259 19.47 -5.93 9.02
CA ARG A 259 18.07 -5.50 9.03
C ARG A 259 17.90 -4.03 9.44
N SER A 260 18.87 -3.17 9.15
CA SER A 260 18.82 -1.74 9.54
C SER A 260 17.58 -1.01 9.02
N PHE A 261 17.10 -1.32 7.81
CA PHE A 261 15.84 -0.76 7.31
C PHE A 261 14.66 -1.04 8.24
N TRP A 262 14.53 -2.27 8.72
CA TRP A 262 13.49 -2.65 9.67
C TRP A 262 13.53 -1.83 10.95
N ARG A 263 14.73 -1.71 11.55
CA ARG A 263 14.91 -0.95 12.79
C ARG A 263 14.61 0.53 12.61
N VAL A 264 15.00 1.15 11.49
CA VAL A 264 14.65 2.55 11.24
C VAL A 264 13.17 2.75 10.92
N SER A 265 12.51 1.82 10.22
CA SER A 265 11.07 1.88 9.99
C SER A 265 10.29 1.69 11.30
N GLN A 266 10.71 0.76 12.17
CA GLN A 266 10.14 0.60 13.52
C GLN A 266 10.35 1.86 14.36
N ALA A 267 11.56 2.45 14.35
CA ALA A 267 11.84 3.69 15.05
C ALA A 267 10.95 4.83 14.55
N TYR A 268 10.78 4.96 13.23
CA TYR A 268 9.88 5.93 12.62
C TYR A 268 8.43 5.75 13.10
N LEU A 269 7.87 4.54 13.00
CA LEU A 269 6.49 4.28 13.45
C LEU A 269 6.30 4.59 14.93
N GLY A 270 7.25 4.16 15.78
CA GLY A 270 7.19 4.44 17.21
C GLY A 270 7.28 5.93 17.54
N ILE A 271 7.99 6.71 16.72
CA ILE A 271 8.12 8.17 16.87
C ILE A 271 6.88 8.89 16.34
N LEU A 272 6.34 8.46 15.19
CA LEU A 272 5.10 8.99 14.64
C LEU A 272 3.95 8.80 15.63
N ASN A 273 3.80 7.60 16.19
CA ASN A 273 2.79 7.34 17.23
C ASN A 273 2.95 8.27 18.44
N LYS A 274 4.18 8.55 18.89
CA LYS A 274 4.40 9.54 19.96
C LYS A 274 4.01 10.96 19.53
N ALA A 275 4.23 11.32 18.27
CA ALA A 275 3.83 12.63 17.73
C ALA A 275 2.30 12.75 17.65
N GLU A 276 1.60 11.71 17.21
CA GLU A 276 0.13 11.61 17.18
C GLU A 276 -0.49 11.69 18.59
N ASN A 277 0.23 11.25 19.62
CA ASN A 277 -0.22 11.28 21.02
C ASN A 277 0.39 12.45 21.83
N ALA A 278 1.05 13.41 21.18
CA ALA A 278 1.73 14.51 21.87
C ALA A 278 0.75 15.51 22.51
N CYS A 279 -0.45 15.64 21.96
CA CYS A 279 -1.54 16.46 22.48
C CYS A 279 -2.89 15.94 21.97
N ASP A 280 -3.98 16.45 22.53
CA ASP A 280 -5.33 16.13 22.10
C ASP A 280 -5.62 16.80 20.74
N PHE A 281 -5.41 16.05 19.65
CA PHE A 281 -5.84 16.46 18.31
C PHE A 281 -7.34 16.23 18.13
N THR A 282 -7.95 16.98 17.21
CA THR A 282 -9.32 16.72 16.78
C THR A 282 -9.34 16.42 15.29
N THR A 283 -10.32 15.65 14.84
CA THR A 283 -10.47 15.30 13.43
C THR A 283 -11.88 15.62 12.96
N PRO A 284 -12.06 16.19 11.76
CA PRO A 284 -13.39 16.39 11.21
C PRO A 284 -14.10 15.07 10.89
N LEU A 285 -15.43 15.04 11.04
CA LEU A 285 -16.29 13.95 10.55
C LEU A 285 -16.66 14.08 9.06
N HIS A 286 -16.18 15.11 8.37
CA HIS A 286 -16.31 15.21 6.92
C HIS A 286 -15.09 14.55 6.25
N SER A 287 -15.26 14.06 5.02
CA SER A 287 -14.21 13.32 4.31
C SER A 287 -12.97 14.14 4.09
N HIS A 288 -13.08 15.31 3.45
CA HIS A 288 -11.91 16.11 3.12
C HIS A 288 -11.17 16.71 4.33
N ILE A 289 -9.84 16.66 4.36
CA ILE A 289 -9.01 17.44 5.29
C ILE A 289 -8.21 18.44 4.47
N GLU A 290 -8.53 19.73 4.61
CA GLU A 290 -7.84 20.79 3.86
C GLU A 290 -6.47 21.07 4.50
N THR A 291 -5.41 20.52 3.90
CA THR A 291 -4.03 20.67 4.38
C THR A 291 -3.27 21.82 3.70
N GLY A 292 -3.68 22.21 2.48
CA GLY A 292 -2.95 23.15 1.63
C GLY A 292 -1.59 22.63 1.12
N LEU A 293 -1.29 21.34 1.33
CA LEU A 293 -0.05 20.70 0.88
C LEU A 293 -0.14 20.28 -0.60
N ASP A 294 1.02 20.14 -1.24
CA ASP A 294 1.12 19.64 -2.62
C ASP A 294 0.59 18.19 -2.68
N PRO A 295 -0.35 17.87 -3.60
CA PRO A 295 -0.85 16.51 -3.79
C PRO A 295 0.25 15.45 -3.96
N TYR A 296 1.32 15.75 -4.70
CA TYR A 296 2.43 14.81 -4.87
C TYR A 296 3.21 14.60 -3.57
N LEU A 297 3.30 15.61 -2.69
CA LEU A 297 3.90 15.43 -1.37
C LEU A 297 3.05 14.50 -0.50
N LEU A 298 1.72 14.69 -0.49
CA LEU A 298 0.78 13.82 0.22
C LEU A 298 0.88 12.36 -0.26
N LEU A 299 1.00 12.15 -1.58
CA LEU A 299 1.19 10.83 -2.18
C LEU A 299 2.50 10.17 -1.76
N VAL A 300 3.62 10.89 -1.82
CA VAL A 300 4.93 10.39 -1.35
C VAL A 300 4.88 10.02 0.12
N THR A 301 4.38 10.93 0.96
CA THR A 301 4.24 10.72 2.40
C THR A 301 3.37 9.50 2.68
N ARG A 302 2.20 9.37 2.05
CA ARG A 302 1.31 8.22 2.25
C ARG A 302 1.99 6.89 1.89
N GLY A 303 2.70 6.86 0.76
CA GLY A 303 3.44 5.68 0.31
C GLY A 303 4.51 5.25 1.32
N ILE A 304 5.26 6.21 1.88
CA ILE A 304 6.31 5.93 2.89
C ILE A 304 5.69 5.52 4.23
N ASP A 305 4.67 6.26 4.69
CA ASP A 305 4.02 6.15 6.00
C ASP A 305 3.39 4.77 6.27
N SER A 306 2.77 4.16 5.25
CA SER A 306 2.15 2.83 5.37
C SER A 306 2.90 1.72 4.67
N GLY A 307 3.39 1.96 3.46
CA GLY A 307 4.00 0.93 2.62
C GLY A 307 5.50 0.75 2.86
N GLY A 308 6.19 1.68 3.52
CA GLY A 308 7.60 1.51 3.88
C GLY A 308 7.83 0.24 4.71
N THR A 309 6.86 -0.12 5.54
CA THR A 309 6.90 -1.34 6.36
C THR A 309 6.69 -2.61 5.54
N ALA A 310 6.05 -2.55 4.37
CA ALA A 310 5.74 -3.69 3.51
C ALA A 310 6.97 -4.29 2.79
N TYR A 311 8.11 -3.59 2.79
CA TYR A 311 9.37 -4.02 2.15
C TYR A 311 10.19 -5.03 2.94
N MET A 312 9.55 -5.70 3.89
CA MET A 312 10.09 -6.62 4.90
C MET A 312 11.11 -7.63 4.38
N CYS A 313 11.03 -8.02 3.10
CA CYS A 313 11.73 -9.19 2.56
C CYS A 313 12.40 -8.94 1.21
N SER A 314 12.34 -7.72 0.65
CA SER A 314 12.78 -7.50 -0.74
C SER A 314 14.24 -7.12 -0.82
N ASP A 315 15.11 -8.11 -0.94
CA ASP A 315 16.52 -7.98 -1.28
C ASP A 315 16.70 -7.56 -2.76
N GLY A 316 16.39 -6.31 -3.10
CA GLY A 316 16.75 -5.68 -4.37
C GLY A 316 15.77 -4.64 -4.91
N ALA A 317 14.77 -4.24 -4.13
CA ALA A 317 13.76 -3.27 -4.56
C ALA A 317 14.25 -1.83 -4.40
N THR A 318 14.14 -0.99 -5.43
CA THR A 318 14.26 0.47 -5.27
C THR A 318 12.87 1.05 -5.03
N PHE A 319 12.67 1.77 -3.94
CA PHE A 319 11.33 2.23 -3.55
C PHE A 319 11.04 3.72 -3.81
N LEU A 320 12.04 4.53 -4.14
CA LEU A 320 11.87 5.97 -4.38
C LEU A 320 11.88 6.36 -5.86
N ASP A 321 12.08 5.41 -6.76
CA ASP A 321 11.89 5.62 -8.19
C ASP A 321 10.40 5.55 -8.58
N ASP A 322 10.08 5.81 -9.84
CA ASP A 322 8.67 5.87 -10.30
C ASP A 322 7.92 4.57 -10.00
N ALA A 323 8.55 3.43 -10.34
CA ALA A 323 8.01 2.11 -10.10
C ALA A 323 7.84 1.82 -8.59
N GLY A 324 8.89 2.01 -7.80
CA GLY A 324 8.86 1.76 -6.37
C GLY A 324 7.81 2.60 -5.64
N MET A 325 7.71 3.88 -5.99
CA MET A 325 6.76 4.79 -5.37
C MET A 325 5.31 4.48 -5.79
N ASP A 326 5.08 4.12 -7.05
CA ASP A 326 3.76 3.63 -7.48
C ASP A 326 3.38 2.32 -6.78
N SER A 327 4.34 1.41 -6.55
CA SER A 327 4.11 0.18 -5.78
C SER A 327 3.71 0.47 -4.34
N LEU A 328 4.37 1.45 -3.71
CA LEU A 328 4.07 1.93 -2.36
C LEU A 328 2.67 2.54 -2.26
N ILE A 329 2.36 3.49 -3.15
CA ILE A 329 1.05 4.14 -3.21
C ILE A 329 -0.04 3.10 -3.52
N GLY A 330 0.21 2.22 -4.48
CA GLY A 330 -0.69 1.15 -4.88
C GLY A 330 -0.92 0.10 -3.80
N SER A 331 -0.04 0.07 -2.79
CA SER A 331 -0.22 -0.76 -1.60
C SER A 331 -1.07 -0.10 -0.52
N ALA A 332 -0.86 1.20 -0.30
CA ALA A 332 -1.57 1.98 0.70
C ALA A 332 -3.03 2.25 0.30
N LEU A 333 -3.22 2.66 -0.95
CA LEU A 333 -4.49 3.18 -1.47
C LEU A 333 -5.66 2.18 -1.39
N PRO A 334 -5.51 0.86 -1.61
CA PRO A 334 -6.60 -0.08 -1.38
C PRO A 334 -7.14 -0.07 0.05
N ASN A 335 -6.27 0.10 1.07
CA ASN A 335 -6.75 0.26 2.45
C ASN A 335 -7.51 1.58 2.58
N ASP A 336 -6.99 2.68 2.04
CA ASP A 336 -7.63 4.00 2.15
C ASP A 336 -9.02 4.03 1.51
N VAL A 337 -9.22 3.35 0.39
CA VAL A 337 -10.53 3.20 -0.27
C VAL A 337 -11.48 2.33 0.55
N MET A 338 -10.99 1.22 1.10
CA MET A 338 -11.83 0.29 1.87
C MET A 338 -12.16 0.82 3.28
N ASP A 339 -11.28 1.65 3.85
CA ASP A 339 -11.37 2.13 5.23
C ASP A 339 -11.89 3.57 5.32
N LEU A 340 -12.15 4.31 4.22
CA LEU A 340 -12.58 5.73 4.28
C LEU A 340 -13.74 5.97 5.26
N HIS A 341 -14.76 5.12 5.22
CA HIS A 341 -15.89 5.19 6.16
C HIS A 341 -15.42 5.07 7.62
N THR A 342 -14.63 4.04 7.90
CA THR A 342 -14.08 3.74 9.23
C THR A 342 -13.15 4.84 9.69
N ASP A 343 -12.23 5.29 8.84
CA ASP A 343 -11.23 6.32 9.13
C ASP A 343 -11.88 7.67 9.49
N ILE A 344 -13.02 8.00 8.88
CA ILE A 344 -13.81 9.17 9.28
C ILE A 344 -14.38 8.99 10.69
N LEU A 345 -14.89 7.80 11.03
CA LEU A 345 -15.52 7.52 12.32
C LEU A 345 -14.51 7.33 13.47
N THR A 346 -13.30 6.85 13.17
CA THR A 346 -12.20 6.68 14.13
C THR A 346 -11.30 7.91 14.21
N GLY A 347 -11.48 8.89 13.33
CA GLY A 347 -10.68 10.12 13.33
C GLY A 347 -9.28 9.95 12.72
N GLU A 348 -9.05 8.90 11.95
CA GLU A 348 -7.81 8.66 11.22
C GLU A 348 -7.58 9.72 10.14
N THR A 349 -6.46 10.41 10.21
CA THR A 349 -6.20 11.63 9.41
C THR A 349 -5.39 11.38 8.14
N ARG A 350 -4.72 10.22 8.04
CA ARG A 350 -3.71 9.93 7.01
C ARG A 350 -4.27 9.25 5.76
N ASN A 351 -5.58 9.08 5.65
CA ASN A 351 -6.24 8.48 4.49
C ASN A 351 -6.13 9.40 3.25
N ILE A 352 -5.56 8.90 2.15
CA ILE A 352 -5.26 9.75 0.98
C ILE A 352 -6.52 10.26 0.26
N VAL A 353 -7.63 9.53 0.32
CA VAL A 353 -8.91 9.96 -0.29
C VAL A 353 -9.41 11.22 0.42
N ARG A 354 -9.27 11.27 1.76
CA ARG A 354 -9.56 12.44 2.59
C ARG A 354 -8.64 13.61 2.28
N LEU A 355 -7.38 13.34 2.00
CA LEU A 355 -6.36 14.37 1.82
C LEU A 355 -6.40 15.02 0.42
N LEU A 356 -6.81 14.27 -0.61
CA LEU A 356 -6.77 14.74 -2.00
C LEU A 356 -8.10 15.29 -2.50
N TYR A 357 -9.24 14.71 -2.10
CA TYR A 357 -10.51 14.97 -2.78
C TYR A 357 -11.45 15.82 -1.92
N PRO A 358 -11.80 17.04 -2.38
CA PRO A 358 -12.69 17.93 -1.64
C PRO A 358 -14.14 17.47 -1.68
N ASN A 359 -14.87 17.79 -0.61
CA ASN A 359 -16.31 17.54 -0.52
C ASN A 359 -17.11 18.53 -1.39
N GLY A 360 -18.40 18.24 -1.60
CA GLY A 360 -19.35 19.17 -2.20
C GLY A 360 -19.37 19.16 -3.73
N GLN A 361 -18.66 18.20 -4.33
CA GLN A 361 -18.84 17.84 -5.73
C GLN A 361 -20.17 17.09 -5.92
N SER A 362 -20.71 17.12 -7.13
CA SER A 362 -21.88 16.30 -7.51
C SER A 362 -21.52 14.81 -7.55
N ILE A 363 -22.52 13.92 -7.45
CA ILE A 363 -22.28 12.48 -7.50
C ILE A 363 -21.66 12.07 -8.84
N GLU A 364 -22.03 12.73 -9.94
CA GLU A 364 -21.45 12.48 -11.26
C GLU A 364 -19.96 12.81 -11.30
N GLN A 365 -19.56 13.91 -10.63
CA GLN A 365 -18.16 14.31 -10.53
C GLN A 365 -17.38 13.34 -9.63
N THR A 366 -17.91 12.96 -8.48
CA THR A 366 -17.20 12.05 -7.57
C THR A 366 -17.11 10.63 -8.13
N ILE A 367 -18.13 10.15 -8.85
CA ILE A 367 -18.06 8.90 -9.61
C ILE A 367 -16.97 8.96 -10.67
N LYS A 368 -16.84 10.08 -11.40
CA LYS A 368 -15.72 10.26 -12.34
C LYS A 368 -14.38 10.23 -11.62
N THR A 369 -14.21 10.95 -10.51
CA THR A 369 -12.99 10.94 -9.69
C THR A 369 -12.64 9.52 -9.23
N MET A 370 -13.58 8.80 -8.61
CA MET A 370 -13.33 7.45 -8.10
C MET A 370 -13.15 6.42 -9.23
N SER A 371 -13.74 6.62 -10.41
CA SER A 371 -13.43 5.80 -11.59
C SER A 371 -11.98 5.98 -12.06
N THR A 372 -11.46 7.22 -12.00
CA THR A 372 -10.05 7.48 -12.33
C THR A 372 -9.12 6.85 -11.30
N VAL A 373 -9.44 6.98 -10.00
CA VAL A 373 -8.71 6.30 -8.90
C VAL A 373 -8.64 4.80 -9.15
N LEU A 374 -9.78 4.13 -9.36
CA LEU A 374 -9.84 2.70 -9.60
C LEU A 374 -9.08 2.31 -10.88
N SER A 375 -9.22 3.05 -11.97
CA SER A 375 -8.50 2.74 -13.22
C SER A 375 -6.98 2.83 -13.04
N GLY A 376 -6.50 3.84 -12.32
CA GLY A 376 -5.08 4.00 -11.98
C GLY A 376 -4.57 2.84 -11.14
N GLN A 377 -5.34 2.42 -10.13
CA GLN A 377 -5.01 1.24 -9.31
C GLN A 377 -4.96 -0.05 -10.12
N LEU A 378 -5.94 -0.30 -10.99
CA LEU A 378 -5.94 -1.51 -11.83
C LEU A 378 -4.74 -1.55 -12.77
N CYS A 379 -4.41 -0.42 -13.40
CA CYS A 379 -3.21 -0.27 -14.22
C CYS A 379 -1.93 -0.52 -13.41
N GLU A 380 -1.84 0.05 -12.22
CA GLU A 380 -0.68 -0.14 -11.34
C GLU A 380 -0.53 -1.58 -10.88
N ILE A 381 -1.62 -2.25 -10.48
CA ILE A 381 -1.53 -3.65 -10.11
C ILE A 381 -1.07 -4.49 -11.32
N PHE A 382 -1.59 -4.22 -12.52
CA PHE A 382 -1.14 -4.92 -13.72
C PHE A 382 0.36 -4.71 -13.99
N ARG A 383 0.84 -3.46 -13.90
CA ARG A 383 2.27 -3.14 -13.99
C ARG A 383 3.09 -3.79 -12.87
N GLY A 384 2.56 -3.87 -11.66
CA GLY A 384 3.16 -4.57 -10.52
C GLY A 384 3.40 -6.04 -10.88
N HIS A 385 2.36 -6.73 -11.36
CA HIS A 385 2.49 -8.12 -11.85
C HIS A 385 3.54 -8.25 -12.95
N GLN A 386 3.51 -7.36 -13.94
CA GLN A 386 4.47 -7.38 -15.04
C GLN A 386 5.91 -7.22 -14.53
N ARG A 387 6.14 -6.25 -13.64
CA ARG A 387 7.44 -5.96 -13.03
C ARG A 387 8.00 -7.16 -12.27
N VAL A 388 7.16 -7.82 -11.48
CA VAL A 388 7.57 -9.01 -10.72
C VAL A 388 7.87 -10.18 -11.65
N ARG A 389 6.95 -10.48 -12.57
CA ARG A 389 6.98 -11.70 -13.39
C ARG A 389 8.01 -11.66 -14.51
N PHE A 390 8.16 -10.51 -15.16
CA PHE A 390 8.90 -10.40 -16.41
C PHE A 390 10.14 -9.51 -16.29
N GLU A 391 10.16 -8.57 -15.35
CA GLU A 391 11.25 -7.59 -15.22
C GLU A 391 12.14 -7.86 -14.01
N GLY A 392 11.70 -8.77 -13.12
CA GLY A 392 12.45 -9.16 -11.93
C GLY A 392 12.50 -8.08 -10.84
N ARG A 393 11.58 -7.10 -10.88
CA ARG A 393 11.43 -6.05 -9.85
C ARG A 393 10.50 -6.51 -8.75
N GLU A 394 11.04 -6.64 -7.54
CA GLU A 394 10.31 -7.23 -6.41
C GLU A 394 9.32 -6.28 -5.76
N ASP A 395 9.51 -4.95 -5.90
CA ASP A 395 8.58 -3.96 -5.36
C ASP A 395 7.16 -4.11 -5.92
N GLY A 396 7.01 -4.57 -7.17
CA GLY A 396 5.70 -4.80 -7.79
C GLY A 396 4.87 -5.88 -7.09
N ARG A 397 5.48 -6.71 -6.22
CA ARG A 397 4.79 -7.71 -5.40
C ARG A 397 3.83 -7.02 -4.42
N ILE A 398 4.20 -5.82 -3.97
CA ILE A 398 3.52 -5.11 -2.89
C ILE A 398 2.21 -4.50 -3.38
N SER A 399 2.21 -3.72 -4.47
CA SER A 399 0.95 -3.19 -5.02
C SER A 399 0.03 -4.30 -5.52
N ALA A 400 0.60 -5.39 -6.02
CA ALA A 400 -0.16 -6.51 -6.56
C ALA A 400 -1.08 -7.22 -5.55
N THR A 401 -0.79 -7.11 -4.25
CA THR A 401 -1.37 -7.94 -3.17
C THR A 401 -2.35 -7.22 -2.27
N SER A 402 -2.24 -5.90 -2.16
CA SER A 402 -2.91 -5.11 -1.12
C SER A 402 -4.44 -5.19 -1.08
N PRO A 403 -5.18 -5.38 -2.19
CA PRO A 403 -6.61 -5.62 -2.09
C PRO A 403 -6.95 -6.85 -1.25
N ALA A 404 -6.28 -7.99 -1.45
CA ALA A 404 -6.56 -9.21 -0.70
C ALA A 404 -6.27 -9.10 0.79
N TYR A 405 -5.26 -8.33 1.16
CA TYR A 405 -4.96 -8.01 2.55
C TYR A 405 -6.15 -7.37 3.28
N SER A 406 -6.84 -6.43 2.63
CA SER A 406 -8.02 -5.76 3.18
C SER A 406 -9.16 -6.75 3.44
N PHE A 407 -9.47 -7.60 2.45
CA PHE A 407 -10.56 -8.59 2.56
C PHE A 407 -10.30 -9.72 3.55
N SER A 408 -9.05 -9.98 3.93
CA SER A 408 -8.74 -10.99 4.95
C SER A 408 -9.13 -10.58 6.38
N ARG A 409 -9.63 -9.35 6.58
CA ARG A 409 -10.06 -8.77 7.86
C ARG A 409 -11.52 -8.29 7.82
N ALA A 410 -12.38 -8.97 7.07
CA ALA A 410 -13.70 -8.45 6.73
C ALA A 410 -14.53 -8.12 7.98
N ARG A 411 -14.53 -9.01 8.99
CA ARG A 411 -15.25 -8.82 10.24
C ARG A 411 -14.70 -7.69 11.09
N HIS A 412 -13.39 -7.63 11.27
CA HIS A 412 -12.75 -6.58 12.05
C HIS A 412 -13.03 -5.20 11.44
N ARG A 413 -12.98 -5.09 10.10
CA ARG A 413 -13.21 -3.86 9.35
C ARG A 413 -14.68 -3.58 9.00
N ARG A 414 -15.60 -4.52 9.27
CA ARG A 414 -17.03 -4.42 8.94
C ARG A 414 -17.27 -4.07 7.47
N ILE A 415 -16.59 -4.79 6.59
CA ILE A 415 -16.52 -4.44 5.17
C ILE A 415 -17.91 -4.50 4.51
N PHE A 416 -18.59 -5.63 4.67
CA PHE A 416 -19.90 -5.83 4.08
C PHE A 416 -21.02 -5.14 4.88
N GLU A 417 -20.89 -4.97 6.20
CA GLU A 417 -21.80 -4.14 7.00
C GLU A 417 -21.78 -2.67 6.57
N THR A 418 -20.61 -2.15 6.17
CA THR A 418 -20.50 -0.82 5.56
C THR A 418 -21.24 -0.78 4.22
N LEU A 419 -21.01 -1.76 3.31
CA LEU A 419 -21.75 -1.82 2.04
C LEU A 419 -23.27 -1.86 2.24
N GLU A 420 -23.77 -2.66 3.18
CA GLU A 420 -25.20 -2.70 3.54
C GLU A 420 -25.74 -1.32 3.93
N THR A 421 -24.97 -0.56 4.69
CA THR A 421 -25.37 0.76 5.18
C THR A 421 -25.57 1.75 4.04
N TYR A 422 -24.69 1.75 3.04
CA TYR A 422 -24.84 2.62 1.87
C TYR A 422 -25.93 2.10 0.91
N MET A 423 -25.96 0.80 0.65
CA MET A 423 -26.98 0.19 -0.21
C MET A 423 -28.41 0.40 0.30
N SER A 424 -28.61 0.38 1.63
CA SER A 424 -29.94 0.60 2.23
C SER A 424 -30.37 2.06 2.23
N LYS A 425 -29.42 3.00 2.13
CA LYS A 425 -29.70 4.44 2.12
C LYS A 425 -29.89 5.00 0.70
N TYR A 426 -29.24 4.41 -0.30
CA TYR A 426 -29.25 4.92 -1.67
C TYR A 426 -29.71 3.84 -2.65
N ASP A 427 -30.96 3.95 -3.14
CA ASP A 427 -31.53 3.03 -4.12
C ASP A 427 -30.71 2.99 -5.43
N GLN A 428 -30.01 4.07 -5.75
CA GLN A 428 -29.15 4.23 -6.94
C GLN A 428 -27.76 3.59 -6.78
N PHE A 429 -27.45 2.97 -5.63
CA PHE A 429 -26.09 2.49 -5.33
C PHE A 429 -25.51 1.65 -6.46
N TRP A 430 -26.25 0.64 -6.94
CA TRP A 430 -25.76 -0.23 -8.01
C TRP A 430 -25.69 0.47 -9.36
N ASP A 431 -26.62 1.39 -9.67
CA ASP A 431 -26.56 2.17 -10.92
C ASP A 431 -25.27 3.00 -10.98
N TRP A 432 -24.90 3.62 -9.86
CA TRP A 432 -23.64 4.34 -9.72
C TRP A 432 -22.43 3.42 -9.78
N THR A 433 -22.47 2.24 -9.15
CA THR A 433 -21.38 1.26 -9.23
C THR A 433 -21.14 0.79 -10.66
N TRP A 434 -22.19 0.51 -11.42
CA TRP A 434 -22.06 0.08 -12.81
C TRP A 434 -21.60 1.21 -13.73
N GLU A 435 -22.03 2.45 -13.47
CA GLU A 435 -21.53 3.62 -14.21
C GLU A 435 -20.04 3.88 -13.92
N LEU A 436 -19.62 3.79 -12.65
CA LEU A 436 -18.22 3.86 -12.26
C LEU A 436 -17.41 2.79 -12.98
N PHE A 437 -17.88 1.55 -12.97
CA PHE A 437 -17.22 0.43 -13.64
C PHE A 437 -17.12 0.63 -15.16
N ARG A 438 -18.17 1.16 -15.81
CA ARG A 438 -18.14 1.52 -17.24
C ARG A 438 -17.05 2.55 -17.53
N LEU A 439 -16.94 3.60 -16.71
CA LEU A 439 -15.92 4.65 -16.85
C LEU A 439 -14.49 4.12 -16.60
N VAL A 440 -14.34 3.12 -15.73
CA VAL A 440 -13.05 2.44 -15.54
C VAL A 440 -12.62 1.72 -16.81
N LYS A 441 -13.54 0.96 -17.46
CA LYS A 441 -13.25 0.26 -18.73
C LYS A 441 -12.79 1.23 -19.83
N GLU A 442 -13.35 2.44 -19.86
CA GLU A 442 -12.97 3.49 -20.81
C GLU A 442 -11.58 4.09 -20.53
N GLN A 443 -11.09 3.99 -19.29
CA GLN A 443 -9.80 4.54 -18.87
C GLN A 443 -8.67 3.50 -18.84
N THR A 444 -8.98 2.19 -18.84
CA THR A 444 -7.98 1.11 -18.97
C THR A 444 -7.52 0.92 -20.43
N THR A 445 -6.93 1.97 -20.98
CA THR A 445 -6.36 2.03 -22.34
C THR A 445 -4.84 1.84 -22.30
N ASP A 446 -4.18 1.81 -23.45
CA ASP A 446 -2.71 1.83 -23.49
C ASP A 446 -2.13 3.10 -22.84
N ALA A 447 -2.79 4.26 -22.96
CA ALA A 447 -2.36 5.46 -22.25
C ALA A 447 -2.52 5.33 -20.73
N GLY A 448 -3.64 4.76 -20.27
CA GLY A 448 -3.86 4.50 -18.84
C GLY A 448 -2.84 3.52 -18.27
N LEU A 449 -2.49 2.48 -19.02
CA LEU A 449 -1.46 1.52 -18.59
C LEU A 449 -0.06 2.14 -18.50
N ASN A 450 0.22 3.17 -19.29
CA ASN A 450 1.50 3.89 -19.28
C ASN A 450 1.54 5.09 -18.31
N GLU A 451 0.41 5.47 -17.70
CA GLU A 451 0.33 6.57 -16.73
C GLU A 451 0.77 6.10 -15.33
N LEU A 452 1.60 6.88 -14.64
CA LEU A 452 1.97 6.59 -13.25
C LEU A 452 0.74 6.64 -12.34
N LEU A 453 0.70 5.81 -11.29
CA LEU A 453 -0.40 5.86 -10.32
C LEU A 453 -0.49 7.26 -9.69
N ALA A 454 0.64 7.86 -9.31
CA ALA A 454 0.66 9.22 -8.78
C ALA A 454 0.00 10.25 -9.74
N ASP A 455 0.24 10.11 -11.05
CA ASP A 455 -0.34 10.99 -12.06
C ASP A 455 -1.84 10.74 -12.25
N ALA A 456 -2.28 9.48 -12.21
CA ALA A 456 -3.71 9.14 -12.25
C ALA A 456 -4.47 9.74 -11.05
N LEU A 457 -3.89 9.68 -9.85
CA LEU A 457 -4.49 10.25 -8.64
C LEU A 457 -4.55 11.78 -8.71
N CYS A 458 -3.50 12.45 -9.19
CA CYS A 458 -3.56 13.90 -9.43
C CYS A 458 -4.56 14.25 -10.55
N ARG A 459 -4.60 13.49 -11.65
CA ARG A 459 -5.56 13.67 -12.74
C ARG A 459 -7.01 13.53 -12.28
N SER A 460 -7.28 12.68 -11.29
CA SER A 460 -8.63 12.53 -10.73
C SER A 460 -9.12 13.76 -9.95
N ILE A 461 -8.22 14.64 -9.50
CA ILE A 461 -8.54 15.95 -8.92
C ILE A 461 -9.04 16.90 -10.02
N ASP A 462 -8.24 17.05 -11.09
CA ASP A 462 -8.55 17.98 -12.18
C ASP A 462 -9.54 17.41 -13.21
N GLN A 463 -9.82 16.10 -13.12
CA GLN A 463 -10.66 15.32 -14.02
C GLN A 463 -10.29 15.45 -15.52
N THR A 464 -9.00 15.64 -15.79
CA THR A 464 -8.49 15.75 -17.16
C THR A 464 -8.53 14.39 -17.86
N SER A 465 -8.59 14.42 -19.20
CA SER A 465 -8.68 13.20 -20.01
C SER A 465 -7.29 12.61 -20.25
N LEU A 466 -7.24 11.27 -20.34
CA LEU A 466 -6.07 10.58 -20.87
C LEU A 466 -5.83 10.96 -22.34
N PRO A 467 -4.58 10.89 -22.82
CA PRO A 467 -4.29 10.91 -24.24
C PRO A 467 -5.08 9.83 -25.00
N GLU A 468 -5.52 10.16 -26.22
CA GLU A 468 -6.22 9.20 -27.08
C GLU A 468 -5.38 7.93 -27.30
N SER A 469 -5.97 6.78 -27.03
CA SER A 469 -5.36 5.46 -27.22
C SER A 469 -6.43 4.37 -27.29
N GLY A 470 -6.06 3.20 -27.83
CA GLY A 470 -6.97 2.06 -27.96
C GLY A 470 -7.24 1.35 -26.62
N PRO A 471 -8.32 0.54 -26.54
CA PRO A 471 -8.60 -0.29 -25.38
C PRO A 471 -7.48 -1.31 -25.18
N ASN A 472 -7.10 -1.57 -23.93
CA ASN A 472 -6.09 -2.57 -23.62
C ASN A 472 -6.75 -3.93 -23.33
N ASN A 473 -6.51 -4.90 -24.22
CA ASN A 473 -7.15 -6.21 -24.14
C ASN A 473 -6.70 -7.06 -22.92
N SER A 474 -5.64 -6.66 -22.21
CA SER A 474 -5.14 -7.40 -21.04
C SER A 474 -6.14 -7.42 -19.88
N PHE A 475 -7.08 -6.47 -19.84
CA PHE A 475 -8.12 -6.38 -18.81
C PHE A 475 -9.39 -7.17 -19.15
N THR A 476 -9.52 -7.74 -20.34
CA THR A 476 -10.75 -8.43 -20.79
C THR A 476 -11.20 -9.51 -19.80
N ALA A 477 -10.28 -10.41 -19.43
CA ALA A 477 -10.59 -11.49 -18.49
C ALA A 477 -10.95 -10.98 -17.09
N TYR A 478 -10.41 -9.83 -16.67
CA TYR A 478 -10.77 -9.19 -15.41
C TYR A 478 -12.22 -8.64 -15.48
N PHE A 479 -12.56 -7.93 -16.55
CA PHE A 479 -13.91 -7.40 -16.72
C PHE A 479 -14.96 -8.51 -16.85
N ASP A 480 -14.66 -9.57 -17.59
CA ASP A 480 -15.54 -10.74 -17.71
C ASP A 480 -15.82 -11.39 -16.35
N MET A 481 -14.81 -11.45 -15.46
CA MET A 481 -14.95 -11.98 -14.10
C MET A 481 -15.89 -11.11 -13.23
N VAL A 482 -15.83 -9.78 -13.38
CA VAL A 482 -16.69 -8.83 -12.66
C VAL A 482 -18.12 -8.85 -13.20
N GLU A 483 -18.31 -8.96 -14.51
CA GLU A 483 -19.64 -8.88 -15.14
C GLU A 483 -20.43 -10.18 -15.03
N ALA A 484 -19.79 -11.32 -15.29
CA ALA A 484 -20.49 -12.61 -15.39
C ALA A 484 -19.77 -13.75 -14.65
N GLY A 485 -18.44 -13.87 -14.78
CA GLY A 485 -17.52 -14.82 -14.08
C GLY A 485 -17.86 -16.32 -14.03
N GLU A 486 -19.06 -16.75 -14.44
CA GLU A 486 -19.57 -18.11 -14.37
C GLU A 486 -18.68 -19.10 -15.14
N GLY A 487 -18.20 -18.70 -16.32
CA GLY A 487 -17.33 -19.54 -17.14
C GLY A 487 -16.04 -19.93 -16.40
N GLN A 488 -15.39 -18.99 -15.73
CA GLN A 488 -14.15 -19.25 -15.00
C GLN A 488 -14.38 -20.04 -13.71
N MET A 489 -15.53 -19.87 -13.07
CA MET A 489 -15.89 -20.57 -11.84
C MET A 489 -16.40 -22.00 -12.08
N SER A 490 -16.92 -22.28 -13.27
CA SER A 490 -17.39 -23.62 -13.66
C SER A 490 -16.27 -24.62 -14.00
N ALA A 491 -15.05 -24.14 -14.24
CA ALA A 491 -13.89 -24.98 -14.53
C ALA A 491 -13.51 -25.86 -13.33
N ASP A 492 -12.94 -27.05 -13.58
CA ASP A 492 -12.49 -27.97 -12.52
C ASP A 492 -11.48 -27.32 -11.55
N ARG A 493 -10.59 -26.47 -12.10
CA ARG A 493 -9.59 -25.66 -11.39
C ARG A 493 -9.89 -24.16 -11.55
N PRO A 494 -10.87 -23.61 -10.81
CA PRO A 494 -11.28 -22.22 -10.97
C PRO A 494 -10.14 -21.28 -10.58
N LEU A 495 -9.88 -20.25 -11.37
CA LEU A 495 -8.76 -19.30 -11.17
C LEU A 495 -7.35 -19.94 -11.08
N GLY A 496 -7.21 -21.23 -11.38
CA GLY A 496 -5.93 -21.96 -11.31
C GLY A 496 -5.68 -22.74 -10.02
N VAL A 497 -6.59 -22.71 -9.03
CA VAL A 497 -6.41 -23.45 -7.77
C VAL A 497 -6.52 -24.97 -7.96
N CYS A 498 -5.99 -25.76 -7.03
CA CYS A 498 -6.16 -27.21 -7.00
C CYS A 498 -7.64 -27.62 -6.77
N SER A 499 -7.96 -28.88 -7.07
CA SER A 499 -9.32 -29.42 -6.96
C SER A 499 -9.93 -29.30 -5.55
N GLU A 500 -9.09 -29.42 -4.54
CA GLU A 500 -9.45 -29.41 -3.12
C GLU A 500 -9.90 -28.01 -2.69
N LEU A 501 -9.26 -26.95 -3.22
CA LEU A 501 -9.60 -25.55 -2.95
C LEU A 501 -10.74 -25.02 -3.82
N ALA A 502 -11.08 -25.72 -4.91
CA ALA A 502 -12.02 -25.25 -5.91
C ALA A 502 -13.41 -24.90 -5.33
N ASP A 503 -13.92 -25.69 -4.38
CA ASP A 503 -15.19 -25.42 -3.72
C ASP A 503 -15.16 -24.15 -2.87
N ILE A 504 -14.09 -23.94 -2.10
CA ILE A 504 -13.92 -22.73 -1.28
C ILE A 504 -13.81 -21.49 -2.17
N THR A 505 -13.01 -21.54 -3.24
CA THR A 505 -12.88 -20.45 -4.21
C THR A 505 -14.23 -20.08 -4.85
N ARG A 506 -15.04 -21.08 -5.23
CA ARG A 506 -16.39 -20.84 -5.78
C ARG A 506 -17.34 -20.24 -4.74
N LYS A 507 -17.26 -20.68 -3.48
CA LYS A 507 -18.08 -20.12 -2.38
C LYS A 507 -17.73 -18.66 -2.10
N ILE A 508 -16.44 -18.31 -2.12
CA ILE A 508 -15.99 -16.91 -1.98
C ILE A 508 -16.54 -16.09 -3.15
N TYR A 509 -16.36 -16.53 -4.39
CA TYR A 509 -16.91 -15.83 -5.56
C TYR A 509 -18.43 -15.66 -5.46
N ARG A 510 -19.16 -16.73 -5.15
CA ARG A 510 -20.61 -16.70 -5.00
C ARG A 510 -21.05 -15.70 -3.93
N LEU A 511 -20.36 -15.65 -2.79
CA LEU A 511 -20.65 -14.70 -1.71
C LEU A 511 -20.42 -13.26 -2.17
N TRP A 512 -19.24 -12.99 -2.74
CA TRP A 512 -18.79 -11.65 -3.13
C TRP A 512 -19.39 -11.13 -4.44
N HIS A 513 -20.12 -11.98 -5.18
CA HIS A 513 -20.73 -11.60 -6.45
C HIS A 513 -22.22 -11.93 -6.48
N THR A 514 -22.58 -13.21 -6.57
CA THR A 514 -23.98 -13.64 -6.75
C THR A 514 -24.87 -13.25 -5.57
N GLU A 515 -24.47 -13.57 -4.34
CA GLU A 515 -25.25 -13.25 -3.13
C GLU A 515 -25.20 -11.74 -2.85
N LEU A 516 -24.08 -11.06 -3.16
CA LEU A 516 -23.97 -9.60 -3.05
C LEU A 516 -24.94 -8.86 -3.98
N LEU A 517 -25.26 -9.43 -5.15
CA LEU A 517 -26.23 -8.86 -6.10
C LEU A 517 -27.69 -9.29 -5.84
N ASP A 518 -27.96 -10.22 -4.93
CA ASP A 518 -29.33 -10.70 -4.65
C ASP A 518 -30.23 -9.57 -4.11
N PRO A 519 -31.29 -9.13 -4.81
CA PRO A 519 -32.15 -8.05 -4.34
C PRO A 519 -32.98 -8.42 -3.09
N HIS A 520 -33.00 -9.70 -2.68
CA HIS A 520 -33.82 -10.21 -1.58
C HIS A 520 -33.05 -10.45 -0.28
N LYS A 521 -31.86 -9.85 -0.12
CA LYS A 521 -31.11 -9.87 1.14
C LYS A 521 -31.93 -9.29 2.29
N ARG A 522 -31.89 -9.96 3.44
CA ARG A 522 -32.56 -9.50 4.67
C ARG A 522 -31.66 -8.48 5.39
N PRO A 523 -32.23 -7.48 6.10
CA PRO A 523 -31.43 -6.57 6.93
C PRO A 523 -30.52 -7.31 7.92
N GLY A 524 -29.32 -6.78 8.14
CA GLY A 524 -28.23 -7.41 8.87
C GLY A 524 -27.40 -8.38 8.03
N TRP A 525 -27.55 -8.37 6.69
CA TRP A 525 -26.80 -9.26 5.81
C TRP A 525 -25.31 -8.93 5.78
N GLY A 526 -24.93 -7.67 5.96
CA GLY A 526 -23.55 -7.22 5.86
C GLY A 526 -22.67 -7.90 6.91
N ARG A 527 -23.11 -7.89 8.17
CA ARG A 527 -22.38 -8.60 9.25
C ARG A 527 -22.31 -10.11 9.01
N ALA A 528 -23.39 -10.71 8.50
CA ALA A 528 -23.37 -12.14 8.15
C ALA A 528 -22.42 -12.45 6.98
N PHE A 529 -22.24 -11.51 6.04
CA PHE A 529 -21.29 -11.62 4.95
C PHE A 529 -19.85 -11.48 5.46
N ASP A 530 -19.59 -10.54 6.36
CA ASP A 530 -18.30 -10.37 7.01
C ASP A 530 -17.86 -11.68 7.71
N ASP A 531 -18.74 -12.24 8.55
CA ASP A 531 -18.48 -13.50 9.26
C ASP A 531 -18.24 -14.68 8.28
N LYS A 532 -19.07 -14.78 7.22
CA LYS A 532 -18.96 -15.86 6.24
C LYS A 532 -17.71 -15.72 5.35
N SER A 533 -17.29 -14.50 5.05
CA SER A 533 -16.07 -14.21 4.29
C SER A 533 -14.84 -14.68 5.05
N ASP A 534 -14.72 -14.28 6.33
CA ASP A 534 -13.61 -14.68 7.19
C ASP A 534 -13.63 -16.19 7.46
N LEU A 535 -14.81 -16.81 7.61
CA LEU A 535 -14.94 -18.27 7.74
C LEU A 535 -14.42 -19.02 6.49
N LEU A 536 -14.74 -18.54 5.29
CA LEU A 536 -14.24 -19.17 4.06
C LEU A 536 -12.71 -19.03 3.94
N PHE A 537 -12.17 -17.89 4.36
CA PHE A 537 -10.73 -17.68 4.43
C PHE A 537 -10.07 -18.60 5.48
N GLN A 538 -10.69 -18.78 6.65
CA GLN A 538 -10.25 -19.74 7.67
C GLN A 538 -10.23 -21.17 7.12
N GLN A 539 -11.31 -21.60 6.47
CA GLN A 539 -11.43 -22.95 5.90
C GLN A 539 -10.35 -23.24 4.86
N ALA A 540 -9.97 -22.24 4.06
CA ALA A 540 -8.85 -22.39 3.13
C ALA A 540 -7.54 -22.63 3.87
N GLY A 541 -7.27 -21.86 4.94
CA GLY A 541 -6.09 -22.05 5.79
C GLY A 541 -6.04 -23.42 6.45
N GLU A 542 -7.17 -23.89 7.00
CA GLU A 542 -7.28 -25.21 7.62
C GLU A 542 -7.04 -26.34 6.61
N LEU A 543 -7.62 -26.22 5.42
CA LEU A 543 -7.44 -27.19 4.35
C LEU A 543 -5.97 -27.25 3.91
N LEU A 544 -5.36 -26.09 3.65
CA LEU A 544 -3.95 -26.00 3.27
C LEU A 544 -3.01 -26.56 4.35
N ASP A 545 -3.22 -26.24 5.62
CA ASP A 545 -2.46 -26.82 6.76
C ASP A 545 -2.64 -28.34 6.87
N SER A 546 -3.79 -28.88 6.45
CA SER A 546 -4.02 -30.32 6.45
C SER A 546 -3.38 -31.06 5.28
N MET A 547 -3.19 -30.38 4.14
CA MET A 547 -2.63 -30.95 2.91
C MET A 547 -1.11 -31.10 2.97
N SER A 548 -0.43 -30.25 3.73
CA SER A 548 1.03 -30.23 3.80
C SER A 548 1.54 -29.77 5.18
N SER A 549 2.77 -30.13 5.52
CA SER A 549 3.44 -29.64 6.73
C SER A 549 4.21 -28.31 6.50
N GLY A 550 3.78 -27.48 5.53
CA GLY A 550 4.46 -26.23 5.19
C GLY A 550 3.91 -25.50 3.96
N ILE A 551 4.63 -24.47 3.51
CA ILE A 551 4.23 -23.62 2.40
C ILE A 551 4.46 -24.38 1.08
N THR A 552 3.38 -24.66 0.35
CA THR A 552 3.41 -25.37 -0.94
C THR A 552 2.89 -24.49 -2.08
N ASP A 553 3.03 -24.96 -3.32
CA ASP A 553 2.52 -24.27 -4.50
C ASP A 553 1.01 -23.97 -4.38
N GLU A 554 0.23 -24.86 -3.75
CA GLU A 554 -1.21 -24.68 -3.54
C GLU A 554 -1.53 -23.45 -2.66
N VAL A 555 -0.67 -23.11 -1.69
CA VAL A 555 -0.82 -21.90 -0.87
C VAL A 555 -0.72 -20.66 -1.76
N TYR A 556 0.25 -20.64 -2.66
CA TYR A 556 0.44 -19.53 -3.60
C TYR A 556 -0.62 -19.48 -4.70
N GLU A 557 -1.06 -20.63 -5.23
CA GLU A 557 -2.19 -20.70 -6.15
C GLU A 557 -3.46 -20.09 -5.52
N PHE A 558 -3.75 -20.43 -4.25
CA PHE A 558 -4.86 -19.84 -3.51
C PHE A 558 -4.69 -18.33 -3.32
N ALA A 559 -3.51 -17.86 -2.93
CA ALA A 559 -3.24 -16.44 -2.73
C ALA A 559 -3.51 -15.59 -3.98
N ILE A 560 -3.06 -16.09 -5.14
CA ILE A 560 -3.29 -15.46 -6.44
C ILE A 560 -4.78 -15.43 -6.77
N ALA A 561 -5.49 -16.54 -6.54
CA ALA A 561 -6.94 -16.62 -6.77
C ALA A 561 -7.71 -15.68 -5.84
N TYR A 562 -7.39 -15.67 -4.55
CA TYR A 562 -7.98 -14.78 -3.55
C TYR A 562 -7.77 -13.32 -3.92
N ARG A 563 -6.55 -12.93 -4.33
CA ARG A 563 -6.26 -11.59 -4.87
C ARG A 563 -7.09 -11.22 -6.08
N ARG A 564 -7.35 -12.15 -7.02
CA ARG A 564 -8.24 -11.87 -8.15
C ARG A 564 -9.66 -11.57 -7.68
N LEU A 565 -10.19 -12.40 -6.78
CA LEU A 565 -11.52 -12.20 -6.18
C LEU A 565 -11.62 -10.88 -5.41
N SER A 566 -10.59 -10.51 -4.66
CA SER A 566 -10.53 -9.28 -3.86
C SER A 566 -10.45 -8.00 -4.69
N THR A 567 -10.16 -8.10 -6.00
CA THR A 567 -10.30 -6.97 -6.94
C THR A 567 -11.64 -6.97 -7.68
N GLY A 568 -12.57 -7.84 -7.29
CA GLY A 568 -13.89 -8.00 -7.90
C GLY A 568 -14.92 -6.97 -7.44
N LEU A 569 -16.20 -7.35 -7.56
CA LEU A 569 -17.34 -6.45 -7.35
C LEU A 569 -17.35 -5.69 -6.01
N PRO A 570 -17.03 -6.29 -4.84
CA PRO A 570 -17.05 -5.54 -3.59
C PRO A 570 -16.05 -4.38 -3.57
N TYR A 571 -14.87 -4.59 -4.15
CA TYR A 571 -13.84 -3.55 -4.22
C TYR A 571 -14.28 -2.36 -5.09
N ILE A 572 -15.00 -2.64 -6.19
CA ILE A 572 -15.59 -1.61 -7.06
C ILE A 572 -16.73 -0.89 -6.32
N ALA A 573 -17.56 -1.62 -5.58
CA ALA A 573 -18.64 -1.05 -4.78
C ALA A 573 -18.10 -0.07 -3.71
N TYR A 574 -16.92 -0.32 -3.16
CA TYR A 574 -16.27 0.62 -2.23
C TYR A 574 -15.87 1.96 -2.85
N HIS A 575 -15.46 1.97 -4.11
CA HIS A 575 -15.26 3.24 -4.83
C HIS A 575 -16.58 4.02 -5.00
N THR A 576 -17.72 3.33 -5.02
CA THR A 576 -19.05 3.97 -4.99
C THR A 576 -19.38 4.51 -3.60
N VAL A 577 -19.06 3.77 -2.53
CA VAL A 577 -19.16 4.26 -1.15
C VAL A 577 -18.36 5.55 -0.99
N ASP A 578 -17.12 5.59 -1.47
CA ASP A 578 -16.27 6.78 -1.40
C ASP A 578 -16.85 7.95 -2.20
N ALA A 579 -17.35 7.71 -3.41
CA ALA A 579 -18.02 8.74 -4.20
C ALA A 579 -19.24 9.32 -3.46
N ILE A 580 -20.03 8.47 -2.79
CA ILE A 580 -21.14 8.89 -1.95
C ILE A 580 -20.64 9.71 -0.75
N ILE A 581 -19.59 9.26 -0.06
CA ILE A 581 -19.01 9.98 1.08
C ILE A 581 -18.55 11.38 0.66
N LEU A 582 -17.82 11.49 -0.46
CA LEU A 582 -17.34 12.78 -0.99
C LEU A 582 -18.48 13.73 -1.39
N THR A 583 -19.63 13.19 -1.81
CA THR A 583 -20.80 13.96 -2.27
C THR A 583 -21.75 14.34 -1.11
N HIS A 584 -22.06 13.38 -0.25
CA HIS A 584 -23.17 13.43 0.70
C HIS A 584 -22.73 13.30 2.16
N GLY A 585 -21.44 13.06 2.41
CA GLY A 585 -20.89 12.79 3.72
C GLY A 585 -21.08 11.34 4.17
N VAL A 586 -20.42 11.02 5.28
CA VAL A 586 -20.43 9.68 5.88
C VAL A 586 -21.83 9.30 6.38
N VAL A 587 -22.22 8.04 6.19
CA VAL A 587 -23.48 7.49 6.71
C VAL A 587 -23.18 6.74 8.00
N SER A 588 -23.72 7.20 9.13
CA SER A 588 -23.57 6.47 10.40
C SER A 588 -24.24 5.10 10.32
N TRP A 589 -23.62 4.07 10.93
CA TRP A 589 -24.28 2.78 11.11
C TRP A 589 -25.60 2.95 11.88
N PRO A 590 -26.65 2.21 11.53
CA PRO A 590 -27.86 2.19 12.33
C PRO A 590 -27.48 1.76 13.75
N ALA A 591 -27.92 2.53 14.75
CA ALA A 591 -27.72 2.16 16.14
C ALA A 591 -28.25 0.74 16.34
N VAL A 592 -27.35 -0.21 16.60
CA VAL A 592 -27.73 -1.58 16.89
C VAL A 592 -28.60 -1.51 18.15
N LYS A 593 -29.89 -1.76 18.02
CA LYS A 593 -30.75 -2.01 19.17
C LYS A 593 -30.25 -3.33 19.77
N VAL A 594 -29.43 -3.22 20.81
CA VAL A 594 -29.03 -4.34 21.67
C VAL A 594 -30.25 -4.96 22.32
#